data_AF-A0AAD2Y2C6-F1
#
_entry.id   AF-A0AAD2Y2C6-F1
#
_cell.length_a   1.000
_cell.length_b   1.000
_cell.length_c   1.000
_cell.angle_alpha   90.00
_cell.angle_beta   90.00
_cell.angle_gamma   90.00
#
_symmetry.space_group_name_H-M   'P 1'
#
loop_
_entity.id
_entity.type
_entity.pdbx_description
1 polymer ?
#
loop_
_entity_poly.entity_id
_entity_poly.type
_entity_poly.pdbx_seq_one_letter_code
_entity_poly.pdbx_strand_id
1 'polypeptide(L)'
;MMQMLLLPLLQQLSQQSRWQLWLTPAHKLNRAWLQESGLPLNKSMHIADSERLNAVEAMVRALRTGNYSVVLAWIPYELDEDERRQLENAAAEGEALGLILRSGGASEAPLRPQNPIKIQSDLFH
;
A
#
# COMPACT_ATOMS: atom_id res chain seq x y z
N MET A 1 18.09 -9.28 9.98
CA MET A 1 17.42 -7.97 9.97
C MET A 1 16.49 -7.93 8.76
N MET A 2 15.19 -8.01 8.96
CA MET A 2 14.24 -8.13 7.84
C MET A 2 13.95 -6.73 7.29
N GLN A 3 14.48 -6.50 6.10
CA GLN A 3 14.51 -5.25 5.36
C GLN A 3 13.13 -4.62 5.13
N MET A 4 12.83 -3.53 5.83
CA MET A 4 11.76 -2.60 5.45
C MET A 4 12.27 -1.74 4.28
N LEU A 5 12.10 -2.22 3.04
CA LEU A 5 12.60 -1.53 1.84
C LEU A 5 11.65 -0.46 1.29
N LEU A 6 10.37 -0.50 1.64
CA LEU A 6 9.38 0.43 1.10
C LEU A 6 9.67 1.88 1.55
N LEU A 7 9.92 2.09 2.84
CA LEU A 7 10.12 3.44 3.37
C LEU A 7 11.36 4.13 2.77
N PRO A 8 12.55 3.49 2.76
CA PRO A 8 13.73 4.10 2.14
C PRO A 8 13.55 4.36 0.64
N LEU A 9 12.83 3.48 -0.07
CA LEU A 9 12.52 3.69 -1.50
C LEU A 9 11.63 4.92 -1.71
N LEU A 10 10.55 5.05 -0.94
CA LEU A 10 9.66 6.21 -1.02
C LEU A 10 10.39 7.52 -0.66
N GLN A 11 11.30 7.48 0.31
CA GLN A 11 12.18 8.61 0.65
C GLN A 11 13.17 8.95 -0.48
N GLN A 12 13.68 7.97 -1.21
CA GLN A 12 14.53 8.23 -2.36
C GLN A 12 13.73 8.87 -3.51
N LEU A 13 12.54 8.35 -3.79
CA LEU A 13 11.67 8.87 -4.85
C LEU A 13 11.13 10.26 -4.53
N SER A 14 11.00 10.65 -3.26
CA SER A 14 10.54 11.99 -2.87
C SER A 14 11.53 13.10 -3.19
N GLN A 15 12.80 12.75 -3.40
CA GLN A 15 13.85 13.66 -3.87
C GLN A 15 13.66 14.03 -5.34
N GLN A 16 12.93 13.20 -6.11
CA GLN A 16 12.50 13.55 -7.44
C GLN A 16 11.45 14.67 -7.31
N SER A 17 11.51 15.71 -8.14
CA SER A 17 10.54 16.83 -8.12
C SER A 17 9.17 16.45 -8.71
N ARG A 18 8.69 15.25 -8.37
CA ARG A 18 7.49 14.59 -8.89
C ARG A 18 6.62 14.15 -7.71
N TRP A 19 5.34 13.91 -7.99
CA TRP A 19 4.36 13.57 -6.97
C TRP A 19 4.42 12.08 -6.59
N GLN A 20 3.96 11.75 -5.39
CA GLN A 20 3.70 10.38 -4.97
C GLN A 20 2.19 10.19 -4.80
N LEU A 21 1.59 9.29 -5.59
CA LEU A 21 0.15 9.08 -5.58
C LEU A 21 -0.22 7.82 -4.80
N TRP A 22 -1.26 7.93 -3.98
CA TRP A 22 -1.82 6.83 -3.20
C TRP A 22 -3.29 6.60 -3.61
N LEU A 23 -3.55 5.47 -4.24
CA LEU A 23 -4.88 4.99 -4.65
C LEU A 23 -5.34 3.90 -3.68
N THR A 24 -5.64 4.29 -2.44
CA THR A 24 -5.99 3.37 -1.34
C THR A 24 -7.37 3.67 -0.77
N PRO A 25 -8.47 3.35 -1.48
CA PRO A 25 -9.82 3.75 -1.07
C PRO A 25 -10.23 3.19 0.31
N ALA A 26 -9.82 1.97 0.63
CA ALA A 26 -10.15 1.31 1.90
C ALA A 26 -9.24 1.72 3.09
N HIS A 27 -8.10 2.37 2.83
CA HIS A 27 -7.11 2.66 3.86
C HIS A 27 -6.68 4.13 3.78
N LYS A 28 -7.21 4.95 4.70
CA LYS A 28 -6.76 6.33 4.87
C LYS A 28 -5.32 6.34 5.34
N LEU A 29 -4.48 7.06 4.61
CA LEU A 29 -3.09 7.23 4.94
C LEU A 29 -2.95 8.05 6.23
N ASN A 30 -2.23 7.53 7.21
CA ASN A 30 -2.01 8.24 8.47
C ASN A 30 -1.01 9.38 8.23
N ARG A 31 -1.48 10.63 8.38
CA ARG A 31 -0.66 11.83 8.17
C ARG A 31 0.48 11.96 9.17
N ALA A 32 0.27 11.57 10.44
CA ALA A 32 1.33 11.59 11.44
C ALA A 32 2.44 10.59 11.06
N TRP A 33 2.05 9.39 10.63
CA TRP A 33 3.02 8.40 10.15
C TRP A 33 3.80 8.90 8.93
N LEU A 34 3.15 9.56 7.97
CA LEU A 34 3.84 10.16 6.82
C LEU A 34 4.91 11.19 7.24
N GLN A 35 4.59 12.03 8.22
CA GLN A 35 5.52 13.02 8.76
C GLN A 35 6.71 12.36 9.46
N GLU A 36 6.44 11.43 10.37
CA GLU A 36 7.46 10.68 11.11
C GLU A 36 8.37 9.86 10.18
N SER A 37 7.82 9.43 9.04
CA SER A 37 8.52 8.69 8.00
C SER A 37 9.38 9.55 7.08
N GLY A 38 9.38 10.88 7.22
CA GLY A 38 10.15 11.79 6.36
C GLY A 38 9.64 11.88 4.92
N LEU A 39 8.38 11.50 4.66
CA LEU A 39 7.76 11.62 3.35
C LEU A 39 7.12 13.02 3.18
N PRO A 40 7.22 13.65 1.99
CA PRO A 40 6.67 14.97 1.77
C PRO A 40 5.14 14.92 1.75
N LEU A 41 4.51 15.46 2.79
CA LEU A 41 3.07 15.64 2.89
C LEU A 41 2.50 16.47 1.72
N ASN A 42 3.25 17.46 1.24
CA ASN A 42 2.82 18.41 0.21
C ASN A 42 2.85 17.83 -1.22
N LYS A 43 3.41 16.62 -1.40
CA LYS A 43 3.50 15.94 -2.70
C LYS A 43 2.82 14.56 -2.69
N SER A 44 2.02 14.29 -1.66
CA SER A 44 1.28 13.05 -1.51
C SER A 44 -0.21 13.30 -1.76
N MET A 45 -0.78 12.66 -2.78
CA MET A 45 -2.21 12.75 -3.11
C MET A 45 -2.90 11.43 -2.76
N HIS A 46 -4.06 11.48 -2.12
CA HIS A 46 -4.87 10.31 -1.78
C HIS A 46 -6.23 10.41 -2.46
N ILE A 47 -6.61 9.37 -3.22
CA ILE A 47 -7.94 9.26 -3.80
C ILE A 47 -8.69 8.17 -3.02
N ALA A 48 -9.65 8.59 -2.20
CA ALA A 48 -10.39 7.72 -1.28
C ALA A 48 -11.70 7.17 -1.87
N ASP A 49 -12.21 7.78 -2.94
CA ASP A 49 -13.55 7.53 -3.47
C ASP A 49 -13.46 6.94 -4.88
N SER A 50 -13.25 5.63 -4.94
CA SER A 50 -13.03 4.89 -6.20
C SER A 50 -14.27 4.15 -6.68
N GLU A 51 -15.47 4.38 -6.12
CA GLU A 51 -16.70 3.65 -6.52
C GLU A 51 -17.04 3.80 -8.03
N ARG A 52 -16.36 4.72 -8.74
CA ARG A 52 -16.53 4.93 -10.20
C ARG A 52 -15.28 4.65 -11.05
N LEU A 53 -14.11 4.34 -10.47
CA LEU A 53 -12.87 4.13 -11.22
C LEU A 53 -12.24 2.78 -10.86
N ASN A 54 -12.00 1.94 -11.87
CA ASN A 54 -11.15 0.74 -11.71
C ASN A 54 -9.76 1.20 -11.22
N ALA A 55 -9.26 0.62 -10.13
CA ALA A 55 -7.95 0.95 -9.56
C ALA A 55 -6.81 0.81 -10.58
N VAL A 56 -6.88 -0.19 -11.47
CA VAL A 56 -5.93 -0.39 -12.57
C VAL A 56 -6.00 0.77 -13.55
N GLU A 57 -7.20 1.15 -13.98
CA GLU A 57 -7.37 2.25 -14.94
C GLU A 57 -6.89 3.58 -14.37
N ALA A 58 -7.23 3.87 -13.11
CA ALA A 58 -6.77 5.07 -12.42
C ALA A 58 -5.23 5.09 -12.31
N MET A 59 -4.62 3.94 -11.99
CA MET A 59 -3.18 3.78 -11.90
C MET A 59 -2.51 3.96 -13.29
N VAL A 60 -3.03 3.34 -14.35
CA VAL A 60 -2.55 3.51 -15.73
C VAL A 60 -2.57 4.99 -16.13
N ARG A 61 -3.69 5.67 -15.94
CA ARG A 61 -3.83 7.09 -16.28
C ARG A 61 -2.83 7.94 -15.51
N ALA A 62 -2.68 7.70 -14.21
CA ALA A 62 -1.73 8.43 -13.37
C ALA A 62 -0.28 8.22 -13.82
N LEU A 63 0.13 6.97 -14.02
CA LEU A 63 1.49 6.63 -14.46
C LEU A 63 1.83 7.36 -15.77
N ARG A 64 0.95 7.28 -16.78
CA ARG A 64 1.15 7.93 -18.09
C ARG A 64 1.33 9.44 -18.03
N THR A 65 0.89 10.12 -16.97
CA THR A 65 1.04 11.59 -16.90
C THR A 65 2.48 12.05 -16.80
N GLY A 66 3.42 11.18 -16.37
CA GLY A 66 4.80 11.56 -16.09
C GLY A 66 4.98 12.44 -14.84
N ASN A 67 3.91 12.89 -14.20
CA ASN A 67 3.95 13.81 -13.06
C ASN A 67 4.27 13.12 -11.73
N TYR A 68 4.22 11.79 -11.69
CA TYR A 68 4.40 11.00 -10.47
C TYR A 68 5.69 10.18 -10.52
N SER A 69 6.50 10.22 -9.46
CA SER A 69 7.65 9.29 -9.34
C SER A 69 7.20 7.89 -8.98
N VAL A 70 6.08 7.77 -8.26
CA VAL A 70 5.47 6.51 -7.87
C VAL A 70 3.96 6.64 -7.76
N VAL A 71 3.25 5.60 -8.18
CA VAL A 71 1.81 5.41 -7.94
C VAL A 71 1.63 4.13 -7.16
N LEU A 72 1.07 4.23 -5.95
CA LEU A 72 0.72 3.11 -5.10
C LEU A 72 -0.78 2.84 -5.21
N ALA A 73 -1.18 1.60 -5.45
CA ALA A 73 -2.58 1.22 -5.52
C ALA A 73 -2.88 -0.01 -4.67
N TRP A 74 -4.03 -0.03 -4.01
CA TRP A 74 -4.56 -1.23 -3.38
C TRP A 74 -5.43 -1.97 -4.37
N ILE A 75 -4.99 -3.14 -4.82
CA ILE A 75 -5.73 -3.99 -5.76
C ILE A 75 -5.97 -5.34 -5.07
N PRO A 76 -7.20 -5.60 -4.57
CA PRO A 76 -7.49 -6.74 -3.71
C PRO A 76 -7.66 -8.07 -4.49
N TYR A 77 -7.35 -8.07 -5.79
CA TYR A 77 -7.48 -9.20 -6.69
C TYR A 77 -6.18 -9.42 -7.46
N GLU A 78 -6.05 -10.62 -8.05
CA GLU A 78 -4.94 -10.93 -8.94
C GLU A 78 -5.14 -10.24 -10.29
N LEU A 79 -4.11 -9.53 -10.75
CA LEU A 79 -4.12 -8.93 -12.07
C LEU A 79 -4.02 -10.01 -13.15
N ASP A 80 -4.80 -9.85 -14.20
CA ASP A 80 -4.57 -10.61 -15.41
C ASP A 80 -3.35 -10.08 -16.20
N GLU A 81 -2.96 -10.81 -17.25
CA GLU A 81 -1.80 -10.48 -18.06
C GLU A 81 -1.98 -9.16 -18.84
N ASP A 82 -3.21 -8.84 -19.26
CA ASP A 82 -3.51 -7.60 -19.98
C ASP A 82 -3.40 -6.39 -19.04
N GLU A 83 -3.95 -6.48 -17.84
CA GLU A 83 -3.84 -5.46 -16.80
C GLU A 83 -2.37 -5.24 -16.38
N ARG A 84 -1.59 -6.32 -16.19
CA ARG A 84 -0.14 -6.23 -15.92
C ARG A 84 0.59 -5.49 -17.01
N ARG A 85 0.39 -5.91 -18.26
CA ARG A 85 1.06 -5.31 -19.42
C ARG A 85 0.67 -3.85 -19.61
N GLN A 86 -0.59 -3.49 -19.36
CA GLN A 86 -1.02 -2.09 -19.40
C GLN A 86 -0.31 -1.24 -18.35
N LEU A 87 -0.18 -1.74 -17.12
CA LEU A 87 0.51 -1.03 -16.03
C LEU A 87 2.01 -0.90 -16.30
N GLU A 88 2.67 -1.95 -16.79
CA GLU A 88 4.09 -1.92 -17.15
C GLU A 88 4.36 -0.91 -18.27
N ASN A 89 3.54 -0.92 -19.33
CA ASN A 89 3.66 0.05 -20.41
C ASN A 89 3.45 1.48 -19.91
N ALA A 90 2.44 1.72 -19.07
CA ALA A 90 2.15 3.02 -18.50
C ALA A 90 3.27 3.53 -17.57
N ALA A 91 3.86 2.63 -16.78
CA ALA A 91 5.00 2.93 -15.91
C ALA A 91 6.25 3.29 -16.72
N ALA A 92 6.52 2.56 -17.80
CA ALA A 92 7.61 2.86 -18.72
C ALA A 92 7.41 4.20 -19.44
N GLU A 93 6.21 4.43 -19.98
CA GLU A 93 5.82 5.68 -20.67
C GLU A 93 5.95 6.91 -19.76
N GLY A 94 5.51 6.77 -18.51
CA GLY A 94 5.59 7.83 -17.51
C GLY A 94 6.92 7.91 -16.76
N GLU A 95 7.90 7.05 -17.04
CA GLU A 95 9.13 6.90 -16.26
C GLU A 95 8.87 6.84 -14.74
N ALA A 96 7.84 6.10 -14.33
CA ALA A 96 7.31 6.07 -12.97
C ALA A 96 7.29 4.66 -12.41
N LEU A 97 7.34 4.54 -11.08
CA LEU A 97 7.20 3.24 -10.42
C LEU A 97 5.73 2.94 -10.10
N GLY A 98 5.24 1.77 -10.52
CA GLY A 98 3.95 1.24 -10.08
C GLY A 98 4.12 0.27 -8.91
N LEU A 99 3.48 0.54 -7.77
CA LEU A 99 3.48 -0.37 -6.62
C LEU A 99 2.06 -0.84 -6.29
N ILE A 100 1.85 -2.15 -6.30
CA ILE A 100 0.57 -2.76 -5.96
C ILE A 100 0.65 -3.31 -4.54
N LEU A 101 -0.22 -2.80 -3.68
CA LEU A 101 -0.38 -3.26 -2.31
C LEU A 101 -1.48 -4.32 -2.27
N ARG A 102 -1.21 -5.39 -1.53
CA ARG A 102 -2.14 -6.47 -1.26
C ARG A 102 -2.18 -6.69 0.24
N SER A 103 -3.34 -7.02 0.79
CA SER A 103 -3.39 -7.56 2.15
C SER A 103 -2.63 -8.88 2.09
N GLY A 104 -1.49 -8.95 2.76
CA GLY A 104 -0.94 -10.25 3.10
C GLY A 104 -2.01 -10.91 3.94
N GLY A 105 -2.70 -11.91 3.38
CA GLY A 105 -3.58 -12.75 4.17
C GLY A 105 -2.77 -13.12 5.40
N ALA A 106 -3.29 -12.78 6.59
CA ALA A 106 -2.82 -13.48 7.77
C ALA A 106 -3.04 -14.94 7.41
N SER A 107 -1.97 -15.65 7.02
CA SER A 107 -1.94 -17.11 7.14
C SER A 107 -2.53 -17.36 8.50
N GLU A 108 -3.70 -18.00 8.55
CA GLU A 108 -4.49 -18.22 9.75
C GLU A 108 -3.54 -18.41 10.92
N ALA A 109 -3.55 -17.47 11.87
CA ALA A 109 -2.78 -17.66 13.09
C ALA A 109 -3.24 -19.03 13.64
N PRO A 110 -2.33 -19.99 13.84
CA PRO A 110 -2.72 -21.35 14.15
C PRO A 110 -3.62 -21.30 15.37
N LEU A 111 -4.82 -21.88 15.20
CA LEU A 111 -5.88 -22.07 16.19
C LEU A 111 -5.35 -21.92 17.61
N ARG A 112 -5.65 -20.79 18.24
CA ARG A 112 -5.41 -20.55 19.66
C ARG A 112 -5.94 -21.76 20.43
N PRO A 113 -5.11 -22.60 21.08
CA PRO A 113 -5.63 -23.70 21.87
C PRO A 113 -6.41 -23.08 23.03
N GLN A 114 -7.71 -23.34 23.08
CA GLN A 114 -8.54 -23.02 24.24
C GLN A 114 -8.15 -23.98 25.35
N ASN A 115 -7.07 -23.69 26.07
CA ASN A 115 -6.80 -24.35 27.34
C ASN A 115 -7.23 -23.39 28.45
N PRO A 116 -8.45 -23.52 29.01
CA PRO A 116 -8.76 -22.84 30.25
C PRO A 116 -7.96 -23.53 31.34
N ILE A 117 -6.83 -22.94 31.72
CA ILE A 117 -6.13 -23.29 32.95
C ILE A 117 -7.13 -23.05 34.08
N LYS A 118 -7.82 -24.11 34.52
CA LYS A 118 -8.58 -24.12 35.77
C LYS A 118 -7.56 -24.06 36.90
N ILE A 119 -7.25 -22.86 37.35
CA ILE A 119 -6.58 -22.67 38.63
C ILE A 119 -7.62 -23.01 39.70
N GLN A 120 -7.57 -24.23 40.24
CA GLN A 120 -8.29 -24.53 41.47
C GLN A 120 -7.57 -23.81 42.61
N SER A 121 -8.20 -22.75 43.10
CA SER A 121 -7.83 -22.07 44.34
C SER A 121 -8.40 -22.87 45.51
N ASP A 122 -7.77 -23.99 45.86
CA ASP A 122 -7.98 -24.60 47.17
C ASP A 122 -7.03 -23.91 48.15
N LEU A 123 -7.55 -22.97 48.94
CA LEU A 123 -7.08 -22.58 50.28
C LEU A 123 -7.85 -21.35 50.75
N PHE A 124 -9.01 -21.56 51.37
CA PHE A 124 -9.50 -20.80 52.52
C PHE A 124 -10.69 -21.58 53.10
N HIS A 125 -10.44 -22.38 54.13
CA HIS A 125 -11.25 -22.53 55.34
C HIS A 125 -10.53 -23.44 56.34
#